data_AF-A9AVY0-F1
#
_entry.id   AF-A9AVY0-F1
#
_cell.length_a   1.000
_cell.length_b   1.000
_cell.length_c   1.000
_cell.angle_alpha   90.00
_cell.angle_beta   90.00
_cell.angle_gamma   90.00
#
_symmetry.space_group_name_H-M   'P 1'
#
loop_
_entity.id
_entity.type
_entity.pdbx_description
1 polymer ?
#
loop_
_entity_poly.entity_id
_entity_poly.type
_entity_poly.pdbx_seq_one_letter_code
_entity_poly.pdbx_strand_id
1 'polypeptide(L)'
;MLEQHNRQSIKSLIIFGSGLAYVLSIVMMEVLVGFALGDISESPLMQALVGIGILGTFISACLIPLALHYWLAPGTQFIVGILFWLVDVAVLAINATTSYQLIKKLELSSFFTMWQLAIPFIGPAITIIGWGLVYLADDGQKDRQSDRLLETSKRALMREAEYARVSAEHEFAMKQIAQVKQSLMMALQASDIAKVAEQGAYNSALQITRQIVGLPLNGSNHDQTESLHSQTHDHIEPQQELPFDTTPIIYTNNEGYADQPKND
;
A
#
# COMPACT_ATOMS: atom_id res chain seq x y z
N MET A 1 -18.75 10.38 38.46
CA MET A 1 -19.32 9.77 37.23
C MET A 1 -20.39 10.64 36.57
N LEU A 2 -21.39 11.17 37.29
CA LEU A 2 -22.45 12.02 36.70
C LEU A 2 -21.91 13.28 35.98
N GLU A 3 -20.89 13.94 36.52
CA GLU A 3 -20.29 15.13 35.88
C GLU A 3 -19.58 14.84 34.55
N GLN A 4 -18.97 13.66 34.40
CA GLN A 4 -18.28 13.28 33.17
C GLN A 4 -19.28 13.01 32.04
N HIS A 5 -20.40 12.34 32.35
CA HIS A 5 -21.45 12.05 31.38
C HIS A 5 -22.12 13.34 30.87
N ASN A 6 -22.42 14.30 31.76
CA ASN A 6 -22.99 15.59 31.37
C ASN A 6 -22.05 16.41 30.46
N ARG A 7 -20.73 16.40 30.73
CA ARG A 7 -19.75 17.10 29.89
C ARG A 7 -19.67 16.54 28.48
N GLN A 8 -19.73 15.22 28.33
CA GLN A 8 -19.69 14.56 27.01
C GLN A 8 -20.94 14.88 26.18
N SER A 9 -22.12 14.86 26.81
CA SER A 9 -23.39 15.21 26.14
C SER A 9 -23.42 16.66 25.68
N ILE A 10 -22.96 17.60 26.51
CA ILE A 10 -22.87 19.03 26.14
C ILE A 10 -21.90 19.22 24.96
N LYS A 11 -20.72 18.58 24.99
CA LYS A 11 -19.76 18.65 23.89
C LYS A 11 -20.35 18.14 22.57
N SER A 12 -21.05 17.01 22.61
CA SER A 12 -21.71 16.44 21.44
C SER A 12 -22.78 17.37 20.87
N LEU A 13 -23.61 17.97 21.74
CA LEU A 13 -24.63 18.92 21.35
C LEU A 13 -24.03 20.17 20.68
N ILE A 14 -22.94 20.71 21.23
CA ILE A 14 -22.25 21.88 20.66
C ILE A 14 -21.67 21.55 19.29
N ILE A 15 -20.99 20.40 19.14
CA ILE A 15 -20.41 19.98 17.87
C ILE A 15 -21.52 19.81 16.83
N PHE A 16 -22.60 19.08 17.17
CA PHE A 16 -23.74 18.89 16.29
C PHE A 16 -24.40 20.21 15.89
N GLY A 17 -24.66 21.10 16.85
CA GLY A 17 -25.25 22.41 16.60
C GLY A 17 -24.39 23.28 15.70
N SER A 18 -23.07 23.28 15.91
CA SER A 18 -22.12 24.03 15.07
C SER A 18 -22.06 23.47 13.64
N GLY A 19 -22.05 22.16 13.47
CA GLY A 19 -22.08 21.51 12.16
C GLY A 19 -23.38 21.80 11.40
N LEU A 20 -24.52 21.75 12.08
CA LEU A 20 -25.81 22.09 11.49
C LEU A 20 -25.85 23.57 11.05
N ALA A 21 -25.41 24.49 11.92
CA ALA A 21 -25.36 25.91 11.60
C ALA A 21 -24.44 26.20 10.40
N TYR A 22 -23.30 25.51 10.31
CA TYR A 22 -22.37 25.59 9.19
C TYR A 22 -23.03 25.15 7.88
N VAL A 23 -23.62 23.95 7.84
CA VAL A 23 -24.29 23.43 6.64
C VAL A 23 -25.45 24.33 6.21
N LEU A 24 -26.30 24.78 7.15
CA LEU A 24 -27.39 25.70 6.84
C LEU A 24 -26.90 27.03 6.26
N SER A 25 -25.75 27.53 6.72
CA SER A 25 -25.14 28.76 6.19
C SER A 25 -24.72 28.58 4.73
N ILE A 26 -24.09 27.44 4.39
CA ILE A 26 -23.71 27.12 3.00
C ILE A 26 -24.97 26.99 2.13
N VAL A 27 -25.98 26.23 2.57
CA VAL A 27 -27.24 26.06 1.83
C VAL A 27 -27.86 27.43 1.52
N MET A 28 -27.94 28.32 2.52
CA MET A 28 -28.50 29.65 2.32
C MET A 28 -27.69 30.49 1.31
N MET A 29 -26.36 30.43 1.35
CA MET A 29 -25.51 31.14 0.39
C MET A 29 -25.74 30.61 -1.03
N GLU A 30 -25.77 29.29 -1.22
CA GLU A 30 -25.91 28.66 -2.53
C GLU A 30 -27.30 28.82 -3.13
N VAL A 31 -28.36 28.75 -2.32
CA VAL A 31 -29.72 29.04 -2.75
C VAL A 31 -29.83 30.47 -3.29
N LEU A 32 -29.17 31.42 -2.62
CA LEU A 32 -29.16 32.81 -3.02
C LEU A 32 -28.43 33.01 -4.37
N VAL A 33 -27.37 32.24 -4.65
CA VAL A 33 -26.68 32.21 -5.95
C VAL A 33 -27.55 31.61 -7.04
N GLY A 34 -28.21 30.49 -6.75
CA GLY A 34 -29.14 29.83 -7.67
C GLY A 34 -30.27 30.76 -8.12
N PHE A 35 -30.88 31.51 -7.18
CA PHE A 35 -31.91 32.49 -7.51
C PHE A 35 -31.35 33.68 -8.31
N ALA A 36 -30.20 34.22 -7.94
CA ALA A 36 -29.64 35.38 -8.62
C ALA A 36 -29.21 35.09 -10.07
N LEU A 37 -28.65 33.90 -10.33
CA LEU A 37 -28.09 33.56 -11.64
C LEU A 37 -29.04 32.77 -12.54
N GLY A 38 -30.01 32.05 -11.96
CA GLY A 38 -31.03 31.33 -12.73
C GLY A 38 -31.83 32.26 -13.64
N ASP A 39 -32.10 33.48 -13.18
CA ASP A 39 -32.86 34.48 -13.93
C ASP A 39 -32.05 35.20 -15.01
N ILE A 40 -30.70 35.14 -14.95
CA ILE A 40 -29.81 35.90 -15.83
C ILE A 40 -29.34 35.08 -17.04
N SER A 41 -29.33 33.75 -16.90
CA SER A 41 -28.82 32.86 -17.94
C SER A 41 -29.93 32.46 -18.92
N GLU A 42 -30.01 33.11 -20.08
CA GLU A 42 -30.95 32.73 -21.15
C GLU A 42 -30.66 31.36 -21.78
N SER A 43 -29.40 30.89 -21.70
CA SER A 43 -28.98 29.60 -22.26
C SER A 43 -29.16 28.45 -21.26
N PRO A 44 -29.84 27.36 -21.62
CA PRO A 44 -29.96 26.16 -20.78
C PRO A 44 -28.60 25.55 -20.41
N LEU A 45 -27.61 25.66 -21.30
CA LEU A 45 -26.25 25.16 -21.04
C LEU A 45 -25.58 25.95 -19.92
N MET A 46 -25.73 27.27 -19.91
CA MET A 46 -25.15 28.13 -18.88
C MET A 46 -25.86 27.93 -17.53
N GLN A 47 -27.18 27.71 -17.51
CA GLN A 47 -27.91 27.32 -16.31
C GLN A 47 -27.40 25.99 -15.74
N ALA A 48 -27.16 25.00 -16.61
CA ALA A 48 -26.60 23.71 -16.19
C ALA A 48 -25.19 23.86 -15.61
N LEU A 49 -24.31 24.67 -16.23
CA LEU A 49 -22.97 24.93 -15.72
C LEU A 49 -22.99 25.62 -14.35
N VAL A 50 -23.86 26.63 -14.17
CA VAL A 50 -24.07 27.27 -12.87
C VAL A 50 -24.56 26.26 -11.84
N GLY A 51 -25.54 25.43 -12.19
CA GLY A 51 -26.07 24.39 -11.29
C GLY A 51 -25.01 23.37 -10.88
N ILE A 52 -24.17 22.92 -11.82
CA ILE A 52 -23.03 22.03 -11.53
C ILE A 52 -22.01 22.74 -10.63
N GLY A 53 -21.72 24.02 -10.89
CA GLY A 53 -20.82 24.82 -10.07
C GLY A 53 -21.30 24.93 -8.63
N ILE A 54 -22.54 25.37 -8.43
CA ILE A 54 -23.21 25.48 -7.12
C ILE A 54 -23.20 24.13 -6.38
N LEU A 55 -23.54 23.04 -7.07
CA LEU A 55 -23.55 21.72 -6.46
C LEU A 55 -22.13 21.26 -6.09
N GLY A 56 -21.15 21.56 -6.94
CA GLY A 56 -19.73 21.24 -6.73
C GLY A 56 -19.17 21.97 -5.51
N THR A 57 -19.37 23.28 -5.40
CA THR A 57 -18.94 24.10 -4.26
C THR A 57 -19.68 23.73 -2.99
N PHE A 58 -20.99 23.44 -3.06
CA PHE A 58 -21.77 22.95 -1.92
C PHE A 58 -21.21 21.63 -1.36
N ILE A 59 -21.04 20.63 -2.23
CA ILE A 59 -20.52 19.31 -1.84
C ILE A 59 -19.09 19.47 -1.31
N SER A 60 -18.25 20.24 -1.98
CA SER A 60 -16.88 20.53 -1.58
C SER A 60 -16.82 21.15 -0.18
N ALA A 61 -17.58 22.22 0.07
CA ALA A 61 -17.58 22.92 1.35
C ALA A 61 -18.11 22.06 2.51
N CYS A 62 -18.96 21.08 2.23
CA CYS A 62 -19.42 20.09 3.22
C CYS A 62 -18.43 18.95 3.44
N LEU A 63 -17.80 18.46 2.37
CA LEU A 63 -16.90 17.30 2.42
C LEU A 63 -15.51 17.66 2.93
N ILE A 64 -14.96 18.85 2.67
CA ILE A 64 -13.60 19.19 3.11
C ILE A 64 -13.47 19.17 4.65
N PRO A 65 -14.38 19.77 5.45
CA PRO A 65 -14.30 19.66 6.92
C PRO A 65 -14.37 18.21 7.40
N LEU A 66 -15.19 17.37 6.76
CA LEU A 66 -15.29 15.96 7.07
C LEU A 66 -13.99 15.21 6.72
N ALA A 67 -13.41 15.54 5.57
CA ALA A 67 -12.13 15.01 5.10
C ALA A 67 -10.99 15.41 6.04
N LEU A 68 -10.92 16.67 6.46
CA LEU A 68 -9.92 17.17 7.42
C LEU A 68 -9.96 16.42 8.76
N HIS A 69 -11.14 15.94 9.17
CA HIS A 69 -11.28 15.23 10.44
C HIS A 69 -11.04 13.71 10.32
N TYR A 70 -11.44 13.09 9.22
CA TYR A 70 -11.48 11.62 9.11
C TYR A 70 -10.60 11.02 8.00
N TRP A 71 -10.18 11.78 7.00
CA TRP A 71 -9.56 11.23 5.79
C TRP A 71 -8.14 11.76 5.52
N LEU A 72 -7.91 13.06 5.69
CA LEU A 72 -6.65 13.69 5.32
C LEU A 72 -5.55 13.29 6.30
N ALA A 73 -4.49 12.69 5.77
CA ALA A 73 -3.31 12.34 6.54
C ALA A 73 -2.57 13.61 7.01
N PRO A 74 -1.93 13.59 8.20
CA PRO A 74 -1.09 14.70 8.64
C PRO A 74 0.07 14.91 7.66
N GLY A 75 0.44 16.18 7.41
CA GLY A 75 1.51 16.55 6.49
C GLY A 75 1.02 17.40 5.32
N THR A 76 1.55 17.16 4.12
CA THR A 76 1.25 17.95 2.92
C THR A 76 -0.23 17.90 2.55
N GLN A 77 -0.85 16.71 2.62
CA GLN A 77 -2.27 16.52 2.29
C GLN A 77 -3.19 17.37 3.16
N PHE A 78 -2.92 17.45 4.46
CA PHE A 78 -3.68 18.27 5.40
C PHE A 78 -3.54 19.78 5.09
N ILE A 79 -2.33 20.25 4.79
CA ILE A 79 -2.09 21.67 4.43
C ILE A 79 -2.84 22.03 3.15
N VAL A 80 -2.75 21.18 2.12
CA VAL A 80 -3.48 21.37 0.85
C VAL A 80 -4.99 21.37 1.09
N GLY A 81 -5.51 20.48 1.94
CA GLY A 81 -6.92 20.45 2.32
C GLY A 81 -7.38 21.74 3.00
N ILE A 82 -6.58 22.32 3.91
CA ILE A 82 -6.88 23.62 4.54
C ILE A 82 -6.89 24.75 3.52
N LEU A 83 -5.88 24.80 2.64
CA LEU A 83 -5.82 25.84 1.60
C LEU A 83 -7.01 25.75 0.66
N PHE A 84 -7.38 24.53 0.25
CA PHE A 84 -8.55 24.29 -0.57
C PHE A 84 -9.82 24.77 0.14
N TRP A 85 -10.01 24.41 1.41
CA TRP A 85 -11.15 24.88 2.21
C TRP A 85 -11.24 26.41 2.28
N LEU A 86 -10.12 27.10 2.52
CA LEU A 86 -10.09 28.56 2.59
C LEU A 86 -10.49 29.21 1.26
N VAL A 87 -9.98 28.69 0.14
CA VAL A 87 -10.34 29.17 -1.20
C VAL A 87 -11.82 28.92 -1.48
N ASP A 88 -12.33 27.74 -1.15
CA ASP A 88 -13.73 27.36 -1.36
C ASP A 88 -14.69 28.27 -0.57
N VAL A 89 -14.37 28.54 0.70
CA VAL A 89 -15.11 29.50 1.54
C VAL A 89 -15.06 30.93 0.98
N ALA A 90 -13.90 31.38 0.49
CA ALA A 90 -13.78 32.70 -0.13
C ALA A 90 -14.65 32.82 -1.39
N VAL A 91 -14.70 31.77 -2.22
CA VAL A 91 -15.55 31.71 -3.42
C VAL A 91 -17.02 31.77 -3.04
N LEU A 92 -17.45 30.99 -2.03
CA LEU A 92 -18.82 31.06 -1.51
C LEU A 92 -19.20 32.48 -1.05
N ALA A 93 -18.30 33.15 -0.33
CA ALA A 93 -18.53 34.51 0.15
C ALA A 93 -18.65 35.52 -1.02
N ILE A 94 -17.78 35.42 -2.03
CA ILE A 94 -17.85 36.29 -3.22
C ILE A 94 -19.12 35.99 -4.03
N ASN A 95 -19.48 34.72 -4.19
CA ASN A 95 -20.71 34.31 -4.88
C ASN A 95 -21.96 34.85 -4.18
N ALA A 96 -22.05 34.69 -2.86
CA ALA A 96 -23.16 35.22 -2.07
C ALA A 96 -23.24 36.75 -2.15
N THR A 97 -22.11 37.45 -2.09
CA THR A 97 -22.05 38.92 -2.18
C THR A 97 -22.48 39.43 -3.55
N THR A 98 -22.00 38.78 -4.62
CA THR A 98 -22.38 39.10 -6.01
C THR A 98 -23.87 38.91 -6.21
N SER A 99 -24.39 37.78 -5.73
CA SER A 99 -25.79 37.41 -5.86
C SER A 99 -26.71 38.33 -5.06
N TYR A 100 -26.27 38.78 -3.88
CA TYR A 100 -27.00 39.77 -3.09
C TYR A 100 -27.13 41.11 -3.83
N GLN A 101 -26.04 41.60 -4.45
CA GLN A 101 -26.06 42.84 -5.23
C GLN A 101 -27.00 42.73 -6.43
N LEU A 102 -26.98 41.58 -7.13
CA LEU A 102 -27.88 41.30 -8.26
C LEU A 102 -29.35 41.29 -7.84
N ILE A 103 -29.71 40.58 -6.77
CA ILE A 103 -31.08 40.51 -6.26
C ILE A 103 -31.58 41.89 -5.82
N LYS A 104 -30.71 42.70 -5.22
CA LYS A 104 -31.05 44.07 -4.78
C LYS A 104 -30.99 45.10 -5.90
N LYS A 105 -30.63 44.70 -7.13
CA LYS A 105 -30.46 45.59 -8.29
C LYS A 105 -29.52 46.77 -8.00
N LEU A 106 -28.48 46.51 -7.20
CA LEU A 106 -27.42 47.49 -6.94
C LEU A 106 -26.49 47.54 -8.15
N GLU A 107 -25.80 48.67 -8.34
CA GLU A 107 -24.75 48.76 -9.36
C GLU A 107 -23.59 47.85 -8.96
N LEU A 108 -23.29 46.84 -9.80
CA LEU A 108 -22.14 45.97 -9.58
C LEU A 108 -20.86 46.73 -9.90
N SER A 109 -19.88 46.63 -9.00
CA SER A 109 -18.53 47.10 -9.32
C SER A 109 -17.95 46.29 -10.48
N SER A 110 -16.92 46.82 -11.15
CA SER A 110 -16.27 46.12 -12.27
C SER A 110 -15.77 44.72 -11.88
N PHE A 111 -15.29 44.56 -10.64
CA PHE A 111 -14.88 43.25 -10.11
C PHE A 111 -16.04 42.26 -10.05
N PHE A 112 -17.17 42.63 -9.44
CA PHE A 112 -18.33 41.73 -9.32
C PHE A 112 -19.00 41.44 -10.66
N THR A 113 -18.95 42.39 -11.60
CA THR A 113 -19.44 42.18 -12.96
C THR A 113 -18.60 41.12 -13.69
N MET A 114 -17.26 41.21 -13.60
CA MET A 114 -16.38 40.17 -14.15
C MET A 114 -16.59 38.84 -13.44
N TRP A 115 -16.74 38.86 -12.11
CA TRP A 115 -16.97 37.67 -11.31
C TRP A 115 -18.26 36.95 -11.72
N GLN A 116 -19.36 37.68 -11.88
CA GLN A 116 -20.66 37.14 -12.32
C GLN A 116 -20.53 36.31 -13.61
N LEU A 117 -19.77 36.81 -14.59
CA LEU A 117 -19.52 36.10 -15.85
C LEU A 117 -18.67 34.83 -15.66
N ALA A 118 -17.83 34.81 -14.62
CA ALA A 118 -16.91 33.73 -14.32
C ALA A 118 -17.51 32.63 -13.42
N ILE A 119 -18.57 32.91 -12.64
CA ILE A 119 -19.21 31.94 -11.74
C ILE A 119 -19.48 30.56 -12.39
N PRO A 120 -20.05 30.47 -13.62
CA PRO A 120 -20.34 29.17 -14.25
C PRO A 120 -19.10 28.29 -14.46
N PHE A 121 -17.91 28.89 -14.52
CA PHE A 121 -16.65 28.22 -14.82
C PHE A 121 -15.78 28.02 -13.58
N ILE A 122 -15.76 29.01 -12.68
CA ILE A 122 -14.89 29.00 -11.49
C ILE A 122 -15.30 27.88 -10.52
N GLY A 123 -16.60 27.69 -10.27
CA GLY A 123 -17.08 26.66 -9.34
C GLY A 123 -16.58 25.27 -9.71
N PRO A 124 -16.90 24.74 -10.92
CA PRO A 124 -16.43 23.44 -11.36
C PRO A 124 -14.89 23.33 -11.41
N ALA A 125 -14.21 24.39 -11.87
CA ALA A 125 -12.75 24.40 -11.95
C ALA A 125 -12.10 24.26 -10.57
N ILE A 126 -12.59 25.00 -9.57
CA ILE A 126 -12.07 24.95 -8.20
C ILE A 126 -12.33 23.58 -7.57
N THR A 127 -13.50 22.99 -7.78
CA THR A 127 -13.77 21.63 -7.30
C THR A 127 -12.80 20.62 -7.92
N ILE A 128 -12.62 20.64 -9.24
CA ILE A 128 -11.71 19.70 -9.94
C ILE A 128 -10.26 19.88 -9.48
N ILE A 129 -9.77 21.13 -9.48
CA ILE A 129 -8.38 21.44 -9.13
C ILE A 129 -8.13 21.15 -7.65
N GLY A 130 -9.03 21.57 -6.76
CA GLY A 130 -8.88 21.40 -5.31
C GLY A 130 -8.83 19.93 -4.90
N TRP A 131 -9.82 19.13 -5.32
CA TRP A 131 -9.79 17.70 -5.05
C TRP A 131 -8.60 17.01 -5.75
N GLY A 132 -8.26 17.40 -6.98
CA GLY A 132 -7.08 16.90 -7.69
C GLY A 132 -5.78 17.11 -6.92
N LEU A 133 -5.58 18.30 -6.34
CA LEU A 133 -4.42 18.61 -5.50
C LEU A 133 -4.41 17.81 -4.19
N VAL A 134 -5.57 17.65 -3.55
CA VAL A 134 -5.70 16.82 -2.34
C VAL A 134 -5.33 15.36 -2.62
N TYR A 135 -5.75 14.80 -3.76
CA TYR A 135 -5.36 13.45 -4.17
C TYR A 135 -3.88 13.35 -4.52
N LEU A 136 -3.31 14.36 -5.18
CA LEU A 136 -1.89 14.36 -5.52
C LEU A 136 -0.98 14.48 -4.30
N ALA A 137 -1.46 15.11 -3.24
CA ALA A 137 -0.78 15.25 -1.96
C ALA A 137 -0.93 14.03 -1.03
N ASP A 138 -1.68 12.99 -1.44
CA ASP A 138 -1.81 11.73 -0.69
C ASP A 138 -0.51 10.91 -0.76
N ASP A 139 0.36 11.12 0.23
CA ASP A 139 1.61 10.36 0.37
C ASP A 139 1.36 8.88 0.68
N GLY A 140 0.17 8.51 1.18
CA GLY A 140 -0.17 7.11 1.46
C GLY A 140 -0.18 6.22 0.21
N GLN A 141 -0.38 6.79 -0.98
CA GLN A 141 -0.21 6.03 -2.22
C GLN A 141 1.26 5.76 -2.54
N LYS A 142 2.14 6.71 -2.22
CA LYS A 142 3.59 6.56 -2.40
C LYS A 142 4.13 5.48 -1.46
N ASP A 143 3.67 5.47 -0.21
CA ASP A 143 4.07 4.46 0.79
C ASP A 143 3.62 3.06 0.37
N ARG A 144 2.36 2.90 -0.08
CA ARG A 144 1.89 1.61 -0.59
C ARG A 144 2.66 1.17 -1.84
N GLN A 145 3.10 2.10 -2.66
CA GLN A 145 3.91 1.79 -3.83
C GLN A 145 5.34 1.41 -3.44
N SER A 146 5.95 2.09 -2.48
CA SER A 146 7.27 1.69 -1.95
C SER A 146 7.22 0.33 -1.28
N ASP A 147 6.17 0.03 -0.52
CA ASP A 147 5.97 -1.27 0.12
C ASP A 147 5.83 -2.38 -0.92
N ARG A 148 5.03 -2.15 -1.97
CA ARG A 148 4.91 -3.09 -3.09
C ARG A 148 6.24 -3.30 -3.79
N LEU A 149 7.04 -2.24 -4.00
CA LEU A 149 8.37 -2.35 -4.60
C LEU A 149 9.31 -3.17 -3.71
N LEU A 150 9.32 -2.94 -2.40
CA LEU A 150 10.10 -3.71 -1.44
C LEU A 150 9.67 -5.18 -1.37
N GLU A 151 8.37 -5.46 -1.40
CA GLU A 151 7.87 -6.84 -1.47
C GLU A 151 8.28 -7.54 -2.76
N THR A 152 8.25 -6.84 -3.90
CA THR A 152 8.69 -7.41 -5.18
C THR A 152 10.20 -7.66 -5.20
N SER A 153 11.02 -6.76 -4.66
CA SER A 153 12.47 -6.96 -4.58
C SER A 153 12.81 -8.11 -3.64
N LYS A 154 12.14 -8.23 -2.49
CA LYS A 154 12.27 -9.37 -1.58
C LYS A 154 11.94 -10.71 -2.25
N ARG A 155 10.84 -10.76 -3.03
CA ARG A 155 10.46 -11.97 -3.78
C ARG A 155 11.45 -12.32 -4.87
N ALA A 156 12.03 -11.33 -5.55
CA ALA A 156 13.08 -11.57 -6.54
C ALA A 156 14.34 -12.15 -5.89
N LEU A 157 14.80 -11.56 -4.79
CA LEU A 157 15.96 -12.06 -4.03
C LEU A 157 15.73 -13.48 -3.48
N MET A 158 14.53 -13.79 -2.99
CA MET A 158 14.19 -15.15 -2.55
C MET A 158 14.27 -16.16 -3.69
N ARG A 159 13.79 -15.81 -4.89
CA ARG A 159 13.90 -16.69 -6.06
C ARG A 159 15.36 -16.92 -6.44
N GLU A 160 16.18 -15.88 -6.46
CA GLU A 160 17.61 -16.01 -6.74
C GLU A 160 18.31 -16.91 -5.72
N ALA A 161 18.02 -16.75 -4.43
CA ALA A 161 18.54 -17.60 -3.38
C ALA A 161 18.08 -19.07 -3.52
N GLU A 162 16.82 -19.29 -3.90
CA GLU A 162 16.27 -20.62 -4.16
C GLU A 162 16.95 -21.27 -5.36
N TYR A 163 17.13 -20.53 -6.47
CA TYR A 163 17.86 -21.01 -7.64
C TYR A 163 19.32 -21.34 -7.31
N ALA A 164 20.00 -20.50 -6.53
CA ALA A 164 21.37 -20.76 -6.09
C ALA A 164 21.44 -22.04 -5.26
N ARG A 165 20.50 -22.23 -4.32
CA ARG A 165 20.44 -23.44 -3.49
C ARG A 165 20.17 -24.70 -4.32
N VAL A 166 19.17 -24.67 -5.21
CA VAL A 166 18.84 -25.79 -6.10
C VAL A 166 20.02 -26.12 -7.02
N SER A 167 20.73 -25.11 -7.53
CA SER A 167 21.92 -25.33 -8.37
C SER A 167 23.07 -26.01 -7.60
N ALA A 168 23.30 -25.61 -6.35
CA ALA A 168 24.31 -26.22 -5.49
C ALA A 168 23.95 -27.69 -5.18
N GLU A 169 22.69 -27.97 -4.84
CA GLU A 169 22.18 -29.33 -4.60
C GLU A 169 22.38 -30.23 -5.83
N HIS A 170 22.10 -29.72 -7.04
CA HIS A 170 22.37 -30.44 -8.29
C HIS A 170 23.86 -30.71 -8.52
N GLU A 171 24.75 -29.75 -8.23
CA GLU A 171 26.20 -29.94 -8.37
C GLU A 171 26.72 -31.04 -7.42
N PHE A 172 26.26 -31.05 -6.17
CA PHE A 172 26.61 -32.09 -5.20
C PHE A 172 26.12 -33.47 -5.66
N ALA A 173 24.88 -33.58 -6.14
CA ALA A 173 24.33 -34.82 -6.67
C ALA A 173 25.16 -35.33 -7.86
N MET A 174 25.53 -34.46 -8.81
CA MET A 174 26.34 -34.81 -9.96
C MET A 174 27.75 -35.29 -9.58
N LYS A 175 28.38 -34.66 -8.58
CA LYS A 175 29.67 -35.10 -8.03
C LYS A 175 29.59 -36.50 -7.44
N GLN A 176 28.55 -36.82 -6.68
CA GLN A 176 28.35 -38.18 -6.13
C GLN A 176 28.15 -39.21 -7.24
N ILE A 177 27.33 -38.91 -8.25
CA ILE A 177 27.10 -39.81 -9.40
C ILE A 177 28.42 -40.06 -10.15
N ALA A 178 29.24 -39.02 -10.36
CA ALA A 178 30.54 -39.15 -11.01
C ALA A 178 31.52 -40.02 -10.20
N GLN A 179 31.57 -39.84 -8.87
CA GLN A 179 32.40 -40.68 -7.98
C GLN A 179 31.97 -42.15 -8.03
N VAL A 180 30.67 -42.43 -7.91
CA VAL A 180 30.13 -43.81 -7.99
C VAL A 180 30.44 -44.44 -9.35
N LYS A 181 30.30 -43.68 -10.45
CA LYS A 181 30.65 -44.15 -11.79
C LYS A 181 32.14 -44.49 -11.88
N GLN A 182 33.02 -43.66 -11.33
CA GLN A 182 34.46 -43.89 -11.37
C GLN A 182 34.88 -45.09 -10.53
N SER A 183 34.28 -45.29 -9.34
CA SER A 183 34.51 -46.51 -8.55
C SER A 183 34.00 -47.77 -9.26
N LEU A 184 32.85 -47.68 -9.96
CA LEU A 184 32.32 -48.79 -10.74
C LEU A 184 33.24 -49.13 -11.94
N MET A 185 33.77 -48.11 -12.64
CA MET A 185 34.72 -48.31 -13.73
C MET A 185 36.04 -48.92 -13.24
N MET A 186 36.57 -48.49 -12.08
CA MET A 186 37.75 -49.12 -11.47
C MET A 186 37.48 -50.58 -11.08
N ALA A 187 36.31 -50.87 -10.50
CA ALA A 187 35.93 -52.24 -10.17
C ALA A 187 35.80 -53.12 -11.43
N LEU A 188 35.25 -52.58 -12.52
CA LEU A 188 35.17 -53.26 -13.82
C LEU A 188 36.54 -53.46 -14.47
N GLN A 189 37.46 -52.49 -14.37
CA GLN A 189 38.82 -52.60 -14.94
C GLN A 189 39.75 -53.51 -14.12
N ALA A 190 39.62 -53.51 -12.79
CA ALA A 190 40.32 -54.46 -11.92
C ALA A 190 39.78 -55.90 -12.07
N SER A 191 38.64 -56.04 -12.76
CA SER A 191 37.97 -57.30 -13.01
C SER A 191 38.47 -57.95 -14.30
N ASP A 192 39.48 -58.80 -14.14
CA ASP A 192 39.51 -60.16 -14.71
C ASP A 192 38.44 -61.08 -14.04
N ILE A 193 37.33 -60.51 -13.53
CA ILE A 193 36.28 -61.18 -12.74
C ILE A 193 34.89 -60.85 -13.34
N ALA A 194 34.67 -61.30 -14.58
CA ALA A 194 33.41 -61.10 -15.32
C ALA A 194 32.15 -61.66 -14.63
N LYS A 195 32.27 -62.49 -13.59
CA LYS A 195 31.12 -63.13 -12.90
C LYS A 195 30.52 -62.35 -11.73
N VAL A 196 31.28 -61.46 -11.07
CA VAL A 196 30.78 -60.76 -9.87
C VAL A 196 30.10 -59.44 -10.23
N ALA A 197 30.54 -58.78 -11.31
CA ALA A 197 29.94 -57.55 -11.82
C ALA A 197 28.50 -57.74 -12.33
N GLU A 198 28.19 -58.90 -12.92
CA GLU A 198 26.86 -59.23 -13.44
C GLU A 198 25.83 -59.31 -12.29
N GLN A 199 26.24 -59.86 -11.15
CA GLN A 199 25.36 -60.04 -9.99
C GLN A 199 25.18 -58.74 -9.17
N GLY A 200 26.22 -57.89 -9.11
CA GLY A 200 26.13 -56.55 -8.50
C GLY A 200 25.30 -55.56 -9.32
N ALA A 201 25.42 -55.62 -10.66
CA ALA A 201 24.62 -54.79 -11.58
C ALA A 201 23.12 -55.14 -11.50
N TYR A 202 22.78 -56.43 -11.39
CA TYR A 202 21.40 -56.89 -11.26
C TYR A 202 20.74 -56.38 -9.96
N ASN A 203 21.45 -56.44 -8.82
CA ASN A 203 20.92 -55.96 -7.55
C ASN A 203 20.77 -54.43 -7.50
N SER A 204 21.72 -53.70 -8.08
CA SER A 204 21.66 -52.23 -8.13
C SER A 204 20.53 -51.74 -9.04
N ALA A 205 20.33 -52.39 -10.19
CA ALA A 205 19.20 -52.10 -11.08
C ALA A 205 17.85 -52.36 -10.39
N LEU A 206 17.74 -53.44 -9.60
CA LEU A 206 16.55 -53.75 -8.82
C LEU A 206 16.26 -52.69 -7.75
N GLN A 207 17.29 -52.15 -7.09
CA GLN A 207 17.13 -51.16 -6.04
C GLN A 207 16.70 -49.80 -6.61
N ILE A 208 17.32 -49.35 -7.71
CA ILE A 208 16.96 -48.11 -8.40
C ILE A 208 15.54 -48.22 -8.99
N THR A 209 15.20 -49.35 -9.61
CA THR A 209 13.85 -49.57 -10.14
C THR A 209 12.81 -49.56 -9.03
N ARG A 210 13.10 -50.13 -7.85
CA ARG A 210 12.18 -50.10 -6.70
C ARG A 210 12.02 -48.71 -6.09
N GLN A 211 13.07 -47.87 -6.08
CA GLN A 211 12.99 -46.48 -5.64
C GLN A 211 12.16 -45.61 -6.59
N ILE A 212 12.29 -45.80 -7.91
CA ILE A 212 11.51 -45.05 -8.91
C ILE A 212 10.04 -45.48 -8.93
N VAL A 213 9.75 -46.76 -8.68
CA VAL A 213 8.38 -47.33 -8.72
C VAL A 213 7.66 -47.24 -7.36
N GLY A 214 8.36 -46.87 -6.28
CA GLY A 214 7.75 -46.61 -4.96
C GLY A 214 7.30 -47.85 -4.18
N LEU A 215 7.93 -49.02 -4.39
CA LEU A 215 7.56 -50.27 -3.69
C LEU A 215 8.36 -50.49 -2.39
N PRO A 216 7.71 -50.83 -1.25
CA PRO A 216 8.39 -51.04 0.04
C PRO A 216 9.23 -52.33 0.09
N LEU A 217 10.41 -52.25 0.72
CA LEU A 217 11.34 -53.36 0.91
C LEU A 217 10.84 -54.30 2.01
N ASN A 218 10.15 -55.38 1.66
CA ASN A 218 9.68 -56.38 2.62
C ASN A 218 10.55 -57.64 2.58
N GLY A 219 11.15 -57.98 3.73
CA GLY A 219 12.00 -59.15 3.94
C GLY A 219 12.48 -59.24 5.39
N SER A 220 11.59 -59.69 6.27
CA SER A 220 11.76 -59.94 7.71
C SER A 220 12.61 -61.22 7.98
N ASN A 221 13.15 -61.58 9.15
CA ASN A 221 12.73 -61.55 10.56
C ASN A 221 13.95 -61.92 11.46
N HIS A 222 14.08 -61.32 12.65
CA HIS A 222 14.50 -62.09 13.84
C HIS A 222 13.97 -61.45 15.13
N ASP A 223 13.20 -62.25 15.87
CA ASP A 223 12.73 -62.00 17.23
C ASP A 223 13.89 -62.06 18.23
N GLN A 224 13.89 -61.14 19.21
CA GLN A 224 14.20 -61.48 20.59
C GLN A 224 13.62 -60.44 21.54
N THR A 225 12.72 -60.92 22.37
CA THR A 225 12.21 -60.33 23.61
C THR A 225 13.33 -60.10 24.62
N GLU A 226 13.42 -58.92 25.23
CA GLU A 226 13.71 -58.84 26.67
C GLU A 226 13.21 -57.52 27.28
N SER A 227 12.84 -57.67 28.54
CA SER A 227 12.07 -56.77 29.38
C SER A 227 12.93 -55.75 30.14
N LEU A 228 12.21 -54.83 30.80
CA LEU A 228 12.54 -54.09 32.02
C LEU A 228 13.20 -52.69 31.88
N HIS A 229 12.43 -51.73 32.39
CA HIS A 229 12.82 -50.75 33.40
C HIS A 229 13.91 -49.71 33.07
N SER A 230 13.49 -48.45 32.98
CA SER A 230 13.96 -47.31 33.79
C SER A 230 13.58 -46.03 33.02
N GLN A 231 12.63 -45.21 33.50
CA GLN A 231 12.97 -44.02 34.28
C GLN A 231 14.21 -43.28 33.71
N THR A 232 14.01 -42.21 32.94
CA THR A 232 14.67 -40.91 33.16
C THR A 232 14.17 -39.82 32.21
N HIS A 233 13.69 -38.75 32.83
CA HIS A 233 13.65 -37.35 32.38
C HIS A 233 13.70 -37.00 30.89
N ASP A 234 12.56 -36.51 30.40
CA ASP A 234 12.50 -35.44 29.41
C ASP A 234 13.15 -34.18 30.01
N HIS A 235 14.47 -34.06 29.84
CA HIS A 235 15.16 -32.78 29.95
C HIS A 235 15.18 -32.17 28.55
N ILE A 236 14.19 -31.32 28.29
CA ILE A 236 14.19 -30.41 27.13
C ILE A 236 15.35 -29.45 27.36
N GLU A 237 16.45 -29.71 26.68
CA GLU A 237 17.57 -28.77 26.57
C GLU A 237 17.05 -27.54 25.78
N PRO A 238 17.05 -26.33 26.37
CA PRO A 238 16.71 -25.14 25.63
C PRO A 238 17.73 -24.95 24.53
N GLN A 239 17.25 -24.87 23.28
CA GLN A 239 18.07 -24.43 22.16
C GLN A 239 18.71 -23.10 22.55
N GLN A 240 20.05 -23.10 22.65
CA GLN A 240 20.84 -21.89 22.74
C GLN A 240 20.50 -21.02 21.53
N GLU A 241 19.71 -19.98 21.77
CA GLU A 241 19.62 -18.84 20.86
C GLU A 241 21.05 -18.33 20.65
N LEU A 242 21.54 -18.53 19.42
CA LEU A 242 22.73 -17.84 18.95
C LEU A 242 22.51 -16.34 19.20
N PRO A 243 23.47 -15.62 19.82
CA PRO A 243 23.34 -14.19 20.00
C PRO A 243 23.19 -13.55 18.63
N PHE A 244 22.01 -13.03 18.35
CA PHE A 244 21.81 -12.06 17.29
C PHE A 244 22.68 -10.86 17.65
N ASP A 245 23.83 -10.78 16.99
CA ASP A 245 24.66 -9.59 16.97
C ASP A 245 23.80 -8.48 16.34
N THR A 246 23.26 -7.63 17.20
CA THR A 246 22.43 -6.49 16.85
C THR A 246 23.29 -5.26 16.57
N THR A 247 24.57 -5.44 16.20
CA THR A 247 25.36 -4.32 15.69
C THR A 247 24.61 -3.72 14.49
N PRO A 248 24.15 -2.46 14.61
CA PRO A 248 23.55 -1.78 13.47
C PRO A 248 24.64 -1.69 12.41
N ILE A 249 24.39 -2.31 11.25
CA ILE A 249 25.17 -2.04 10.06
C ILE A 249 24.85 -0.60 9.69
N ILE A 250 25.66 0.33 10.22
CA ILE A 250 25.69 1.71 9.76
C ILE A 250 26.30 1.65 8.37
N TYR A 251 25.44 1.56 7.36
CA TYR A 251 25.80 1.91 6.00
C TYR A 251 26.14 3.41 6.01
N THR A 252 27.42 3.71 6.25
CA THR A 252 27.96 5.02 5.88
C THR A 252 27.97 5.06 4.36
N ASN A 253 26.88 5.58 3.77
CA ASN A 253 26.86 6.01 2.39
C ASN A 253 27.82 7.20 2.28
N ASN A 254 29.11 6.90 2.20
CA ASN A 254 30.14 7.83 1.81
C ASN A 254 30.17 7.87 0.28
N GLU A 255 29.05 8.27 -0.32
CA GLU A 255 29.02 8.66 -1.72
C GLU A 255 29.66 10.04 -1.81
N GLY A 256 30.95 10.02 -2.11
CA GLY A 256 31.68 11.19 -2.55
C GLY A 256 30.95 11.79 -3.74
N TYR A 257 30.34 12.96 -3.53
CA TYR A 257 29.97 13.87 -4.59
C TYR A 257 31.25 14.25 -5.35
N ALA A 258 31.48 13.58 -6.47
CA ALA A 258 32.46 14.00 -7.44
C ALA A 258 31.99 15.34 -8.02
N ASP A 259 32.81 16.36 -7.80
CA ASP A 259 32.71 17.68 -8.43
C ASP A 259 32.47 17.55 -9.94
N GLN A 260 31.35 18.09 -10.42
CA GLN A 260 31.18 18.34 -11.84
C GLN A 260 31.97 19.59 -12.24
N PRO A 261 32.74 19.55 -13.34
CA PRO A 261 33.42 20.73 -13.85
C PRO A 261 32.40 21.73 -14.40
N LYS A 262 32.51 22.99 -13.95
CA LYS A 262 31.89 24.14 -14.59
C LYS A 262 32.49 24.28 -15.99
N ASN A 263 31.65 24.19 -17.02
CA ASN A 263 31.99 24.68 -18.35
C ASN A 263 31.55 26.13 -18.45
N ASP A 264 32.54 26.99 -18.73
CA ASP A 264 32.39 28.38 -19.17
C ASP A 264 31.80 28.47 -20.59
#